data_AF-A0A090AIA3-F1
#
_entry.id   AF-A0A090AIA3-F1
#
_cell.length_a   1.000
_cell.length_b   1.000
_cell.length_c   1.000
_cell.angle_alpha   90.00
_cell.angle_beta   90.00
_cell.angle_gamma   90.00
#
_symmetry.space_group_name_H-M   'P 1'
#
loop_
_entity.id
_entity.type
_entity.pdbx_description
1 polymer ?
#
loop_
_entity_poly.entity_id
_entity_poly.type
_entity_poly.pdbx_seq_one_letter_code
_entity_poly.pdbx_strand_id
1 'polypeptide(L)'
;MRSALLPKIQAGDPIRKLLFLVHSIFGQITFYREFARAISKQTPIYAFHAPGLDEASQAINKRKSILSIVINLAFLRDSYYDPNILE
;
A
#
# COMPACT_ATOMS: atom_id res chain seq x y z
N MET A 1 2.93 -6.93 14.73
CA MET A 1 3.41 -7.38 13.41
C MET A 1 3.46 -6.19 12.47
N ARG A 2 4.63 -5.83 11.93
CA ARG A 2 4.75 -4.71 10.98
C ARG A 2 4.28 -5.17 9.60
N SER A 3 3.27 -4.49 9.07
CA SER A 3 2.69 -4.69 7.73
C SER A 3 3.75 -4.46 6.65
N ALA A 4 4.46 -5.51 6.24
CA ALA A 4 5.51 -5.44 5.23
C ALA A 4 4.96 -5.39 3.78
N LEU A 5 3.65 -5.69 3.60
CA LEU A 5 2.99 -5.75 2.29
C LEU A 5 2.50 -4.38 1.77
N LEU A 6 2.50 -3.32 2.59
CA LEU A 6 1.98 -2.00 2.21
C LEU A 6 2.94 -0.85 2.59
N PRO A 7 4.12 -0.77 1.96
CA PRO A 7 4.99 0.38 2.14
C PRO A 7 4.33 1.68 1.69
N LYS A 8 4.61 2.72 2.48
CA LYS A 8 4.31 4.11 2.17
C LYS A 8 5.32 4.61 1.14
N ILE A 9 4.84 5.02 -0.03
CA ILE A 9 5.66 5.66 -1.08
C ILE A 9 5.78 7.16 -0.84
N GLN A 10 4.69 7.80 -0.44
CA GLN A 10 4.64 9.22 -0.11
C GLN A 10 3.71 9.44 1.08
N ALA A 11 4.16 10.16 2.10
CA ALA A 11 3.36 10.41 3.31
C ALA A 11 2.11 11.25 3.02
N GLY A 12 2.26 12.34 2.28
CA GLY A 12 1.18 13.27 1.96
C GLY A 12 0.52 13.91 3.19
N ASP A 13 -0.58 14.61 2.94
CA ASP A 13 -1.51 15.09 3.95
C ASP A 13 -2.56 13.99 4.21
N PRO A 14 -2.65 13.48 5.45
CA PRO A 14 -3.56 12.39 5.76
C PRO A 14 -5.05 12.69 5.55
N ILE A 15 -5.45 13.96 5.54
CA ILE A 15 -6.84 14.36 5.35
C ILE A 15 -7.25 14.25 3.87
N ARG A 16 -6.26 14.22 2.96
CA ARG A 16 -6.51 14.12 1.52
C ARG A 16 -6.77 12.70 1.08
N LYS A 17 -7.49 12.60 -0.05
CA LYS A 17 -7.80 11.32 -0.69
C LYS A 17 -6.52 10.51 -0.94
N LEU A 18 -6.54 9.29 -0.43
CA LEU A 18 -5.43 8.36 -0.52
C LEU A 18 -5.37 7.70 -1.90
N LEU A 19 -4.15 7.48 -2.38
CA LEU A 19 -3.89 6.72 -3.58
C LEU A 19 -3.20 5.40 -3.24
N PHE A 20 -3.83 4.30 -3.66
CA PHE A 20 -3.29 2.95 -3.56
C PHE A 20 -2.83 2.47 -4.92
N LEU A 21 -1.62 1.93 -4.98
CA LEU A 21 -0.99 1.40 -6.18
C LEU A 21 -0.71 -0.10 -5.99
N VAL A 22 -0.84 -0.89 -7.05
CA VAL A 22 -0.58 -2.34 -7.00
C VAL A 22 0.63 -2.63 -7.86
N HIS A 23 1.53 -3.49 -7.39
CA HIS A 23 2.71 -3.90 -8.15
C HIS A 23 2.39 -4.36 -9.58
N SER A 24 3.36 -4.17 -10.48
CA SER A 24 3.31 -4.72 -11.84
C SER A 24 3.68 -6.20 -11.86
N ILE A 25 3.81 -6.81 -13.05
CA ILE A 25 3.99 -8.26 -13.23
C ILE A 25 5.23 -8.85 -12.51
N PHE A 26 6.21 -8.02 -12.15
CA PHE A 26 7.42 -8.42 -11.41
C PHE A 26 7.36 -8.12 -9.91
N GLY A 27 6.23 -7.66 -9.38
CA GLY A 27 6.01 -7.52 -7.94
C GLY A 27 6.67 -6.32 -7.25
N GLN A 28 7.62 -5.65 -7.91
CA GLN A 28 8.26 -4.44 -7.38
C GLN A 28 7.36 -3.22 -7.52
N ILE A 29 7.56 -2.21 -6.67
CA ILE A 29 6.84 -0.93 -6.69
C ILE A 29 7.76 0.27 -6.93
N THR A 30 9.06 0.05 -7.03
CA THR A 30 10.11 1.09 -7.12
C THR A 30 9.87 2.05 -8.27
N PHE A 31 9.26 1.56 -9.36
CA PHE A 31 8.88 2.36 -10.52
C PHE A 31 7.85 3.47 -10.19
N TYR A 32 7.08 3.35 -9.11
CA TYR A 32 6.13 4.39 -8.68
C TYR A 32 6.78 5.59 -7.98
N ARG A 33 8.09 5.55 -7.70
CA ARG A 33 8.78 6.68 -7.06
C ARG A 33 8.77 7.93 -7.93
N GLU A 34 9.01 7.79 -9.22
CA GLU A 34 8.98 8.92 -10.16
C GLU A 34 7.56 9.44 -10.36
N PHE A 35 6.58 8.53 -10.41
CA PHE A 35 5.17 8.92 -10.42
C PHE A 35 4.79 9.74 -9.18
N ALA A 36 5.20 9.31 -7.98
CA ALA A 36 4.94 10.03 -6.74
C ALA A 36 5.52 11.45 -6.76
N ARG A 37 6.73 11.62 -7.32
CA ARG A 37 7.38 12.93 -7.47
C ARG A 37 6.67 13.86 -8.45
N ALA A 38 6.01 13.30 -9.47
CA ALA A 38 5.33 14.06 -10.51
C ALA A 38 3.93 14.55 -10.09
N ILE A 39 3.32 13.94 -9.08
CA ILE A 39 2.01 14.36 -8.57
C ILE A 39 2.14 15.29 -7.35
N SER A 40 1.00 15.74 -6.83
CA SER A 40 0.99 16.59 -5.62
C SER A 40 1.67 15.89 -4.45
N LYS A 41 2.65 16.58 -3.82
CA LYS A 41 3.33 16.12 -2.61
C LYS A 41 2.38 15.94 -1.41
N GLN A 42 1.20 16.53 -1.48
CA GLN A 42 0.16 16.42 -0.46
C GLN A 42 -0.70 15.17 -0.62
N THR A 43 -0.59 14.42 -1.72
CA THR A 43 -1.33 13.16 -1.90
C THR A 43 -0.64 12.03 -1.12
N PRO A 44 -1.30 11.36 -0.17
CA PRO A 44 -0.76 10.15 0.46
C PRO A 44 -0.75 8.99 -0.55
N ILE A 45 0.40 8.34 -0.73
CA ILE A 45 0.56 7.25 -1.69
C ILE A 45 1.14 6.01 -1.02
N TYR A 46 0.47 4.89 -1.24
CA TYR A 46 0.82 3.59 -0.71
C TYR A 46 0.81 2.59 -1.85
N ALA A 47 1.70 1.61 -1.78
CA ALA A 47 1.78 0.61 -2.82
C ALA A 47 1.91 -0.80 -2.23
N PHE A 48 1.24 -1.74 -2.87
CA PHE A 48 1.28 -3.16 -2.54
C PHE A 48 2.39 -3.85 -3.31
N HIS A 49 3.36 -4.43 -2.61
CA HIS A 49 4.31 -5.35 -3.24
C HIS A 49 3.68 -6.73 -3.44
N ALA A 50 4.25 -7.51 -4.36
CA ALA A 50 3.91 -8.92 -4.42
C ALA A 50 4.37 -9.62 -3.13
N PRO A 51 3.52 -10.46 -2.52
CA PRO A 51 3.94 -11.37 -1.45
C PRO A 51 5.09 -12.26 -1.94
N GLY A 52 6.11 -12.48 -1.12
CA GLY A 52 7.29 -13.27 -1.51
C GLY A 52 8.51 -12.45 -1.92
N LEU A 53 8.39 -11.12 -1.98
CA LEU A 53 9.52 -10.23 -2.26
C LEU A 53 10.21 -9.71 -1.00
N ASP A 54 9.51 -9.69 0.12
CA ASP A 54 10.04 -9.53 1.46
C ASP A 54 10.24 -10.91 2.08
N GLU A 55 11.37 -11.14 2.75
CA GLU A 55 11.73 -12.44 3.35
C GLU A 55 10.68 -12.98 4.35
N ALA A 56 9.72 -12.14 4.75
CA ALA A 56 8.65 -12.45 5.68
C ALA A 56 7.37 -13.04 5.03
N SER A 57 7.16 -12.90 3.72
CA SER A 57 5.92 -13.32 3.06
C SER A 57 6.14 -14.51 2.13
N GLN A 58 5.27 -15.50 2.13
CA GLN A 58 5.32 -16.60 1.15
C GLN A 58 4.74 -16.14 -0.20
N ALA A 59 5.32 -16.61 -1.30
CA ALA A 59 4.79 -16.37 -2.63
C ALA A 59 3.40 -16.97 -2.78
N ILE A 60 2.43 -16.15 -3.21
CA ILE A 60 1.04 -16.57 -3.37
C ILE A 60 0.75 -16.82 -4.86
N ASN A 61 0.61 -18.09 -5.25
CA ASN A 61 0.37 -18.49 -6.64
C ASN A 61 -1.10 -18.39 -7.10
N LYS A 62 -2.01 -17.84 -6.28
CA LYS A 62 -3.45 -17.74 -6.59
C LYS A 62 -3.90 -16.28 -6.71
N ARG A 63 -4.31 -15.87 -7.93
CA ARG A 63 -4.74 -14.48 -8.24
C ARG A 63 -5.86 -13.96 -7.32
N LYS A 64 -6.86 -14.80 -7.01
CA LYS A 64 -7.98 -14.42 -6.12
C LYS A 64 -7.50 -14.04 -4.71
N SER A 65 -6.43 -14.69 -4.22
CA SER A 65 -5.89 -14.45 -2.88
C SER A 65 -5.19 -13.09 -2.77
N ILE A 66 -4.50 -12.63 -3.83
CA ILE A 66 -3.84 -11.32 -3.84
C ILE A 66 -4.87 -10.19 -3.81
N LEU A 67 -5.95 -10.31 -4.60
CA LEU A 67 -7.00 -9.30 -4.65
C LEU A 67 -7.67 -9.12 -3.28
N SER A 68 -8.00 -10.21 -2.59
CA SER A 68 -8.56 -10.16 -1.25
C SER A 68 -7.62 -9.50 -0.23
N ILE A 69 -6.31 -9.75 -0.32
CA ILE A 69 -5.31 -9.11 0.54
C ILE A 69 -5.24 -7.60 0.29
N VAL A 70 -5.18 -7.18 -0.97
CA VAL A 70 -5.15 -5.75 -1.35
C VAL A 70 -6.40 -5.03 -0.85
N ILE A 71 -7.58 -5.61 -1.07
CA ILE A 71 -8.85 -5.04 -0.64
C ILE A 71 -8.92 -4.96 0.89
N ASN A 72 -8.57 -6.03 1.60
CA ASN A 72 -8.59 -6.04 3.07
C ASN A 72 -7.62 -5.04 3.67
N LEU A 73 -6.42 -4.88 3.11
CA LEU A 73 -5.45 -3.90 3.58
C LEU A 73 -5.87 -2.46 3.29
N ALA A 74 -6.54 -2.22 2.15
CA ALA A 74 -7.14 -0.92 1.86
C ALA A 74 -8.25 -0.58 2.87
N PHE A 75 -9.14 -1.52 3.17
CA PHE A 75 -10.21 -1.34 4.16
C PHE A 75 -9.69 -1.18 5.59
N LEU A 76 -8.79 -2.06 6.05
CA LEU A 76 -8.20 -1.98 7.39
C LEU A 76 -7.54 -0.62 7.62
N ARG A 77 -6.91 -0.06 6.60
CA ARG A 77 -6.26 1.23 6.73
C ARG A 77 -7.24 2.40 6.76
N ASP A 78 -8.36 2.29 6.06
CA ASP A 78 -9.46 3.25 6.18
C ASP A 78 -10.09 3.20 7.59
N SER A 79 -10.19 2.00 8.18
CA SER A 79 -10.71 1.80 9.55
C SER A 79 -9.76 2.28 10.65
N TYR A 80 -8.45 2.28 10.43
CA TYR A 80 -7.45 2.85 11.36
C TYR A 80 -7.32 4.38 11.24
N TYR A 81 -8.07 5.00 10.33
CA TYR A 81 -8.20 6.46 10.20
C TYR A 81 -9.46 6.97 10.90
N ASP A 82 -9.71 6.51 12.14
CA ASP A 82 -10.62 7.20 13.07
C ASP A 82 -9.78 8.21 13.88
N PRO A 83 -9.99 9.53 13.71
CA PRO A 83 -9.26 10.55 14.46
C PRO A 83 -9.49 10.50 15.98
N ASN A 84 -10.41 9.67 16.48
CA ASN A 84 -10.76 9.58 17.90
C ASN A 84 -10.11 8.38 18.63
N ILE A 85 -9.27 7.55 18.00
CA ILE A 85 -8.63 6.39 18.65
C ILE A 85 -7.20 6.75 19.14
N LEU A 86 -7.03 7.93 19.74
CA LEU A 86 -5.80 8.33 20.44
C LEU A 86 -6.06 9.15 21.73
N GLU A 87 -7.25 9.01 22.34
CA GLU A 87 -7.48 9.42 23.73
C GLU A 87 -7.48 8.23 24.69
#